data_AF-A0A1G7Z4A3-F1
#
_entry.id   AF-A0A1G7Z4A3-F1
#
_cell.length_a   1.000
_cell.length_b   1.000
_cell.length_c   1.000
_cell.angle_alpha   90.00
_cell.angle_beta   90.00
_cell.angle_gamma   90.00
#
_symmetry.space_group_name_H-M   'P 1'
#
loop_
_entity.id
_entity.type
_entity.pdbx_description
1 polymer ?
#
loop_
_entity_poly.entity_id
_entity_poly.type
_entity_poly.pdbx_seq_one_letter_code
_entity_poly.pdbx_strand_id
1 'polypeptide(L)'
;MDGGKFDGYDLERFHSLLAEELGLSEDELETWMEEERERVDEDGQLIGHAITFKHDMPFDLRARVRGMAGDHVAHTGLIELDA
;
A
#
# COMPACT_ATOMS: atom_id res chain seq x y z
N MET A 1 27.75 -1.08 -3.20
CA MET A 1 26.52 -0.57 -3.84
C MET A 1 25.44 -1.45 -3.30
N ASP A 2 24.52 -0.93 -2.49
CA ASP A 2 23.20 -1.55 -2.29
C ASP A 2 22.32 -0.56 -1.53
N GLY A 3 22.05 0.56 -2.19
CA GLY A 3 20.83 1.30 -1.92
C GLY A 3 19.88 0.78 -2.96
N GLY A 4 19.02 -0.17 -2.58
CA GLY A 4 17.85 -0.60 -3.35
C GLY A 4 16.92 0.60 -3.49
N LYS A 5 17.35 1.51 -4.35
CA LYS A 5 16.69 2.73 -4.71
C LYS A 5 15.60 2.24 -5.66
N PHE A 6 14.38 2.09 -5.14
CA PHE A 6 13.19 2.16 -5.98
C PHE A 6 13.43 3.33 -6.93
N ASP A 7 13.68 3.05 -8.21
CA ASP A 7 13.72 4.11 -9.21
C ASP A 7 12.29 4.67 -9.24
N GLY A 8 12.08 5.97 -9.44
CA GLY A 8 10.72 6.56 -9.27
C GLY A 8 9.62 5.82 -10.06
N TYR A 9 10.02 5.15 -11.15
CA TYR A 9 9.21 4.27 -11.97
C TYR A 9 8.65 3.03 -11.26
N ASP A 10 9.40 2.46 -10.33
CA ASP A 10 8.98 1.31 -9.52
C ASP A 10 7.94 1.72 -8.48
N LEU A 11 8.05 2.94 -7.95
CA LEU A 11 7.10 3.47 -6.97
C LEU A 11 5.73 3.74 -7.57
N GLU A 12 5.68 4.35 -8.76
CA GLU A 12 4.41 4.60 -9.48
C GLU A 12 3.70 3.27 -9.79
N ARG A 13 4.44 2.28 -10.30
CA ARG A 13 3.89 0.94 -10.56
C ARG A 13 3.42 0.25 -9.28
N PHE A 14 4.18 0.40 -8.21
CA PHE A 14 3.83 -0.16 -6.91
C PHE A 14 2.54 0.44 -6.36
N HIS A 15 2.40 1.76 -6.41
CA HIS A 15 1.16 2.44 -6.02
C HIS A 15 -0.03 2.00 -6.87
N SER A 16 0.18 1.81 -8.18
CA SER A 16 -0.84 1.22 -9.06
C SER A 16 -1.32 -0.15 -8.55
N LEU A 17 -0.38 -1.08 -8.30
CA LEU A 17 -0.71 -2.43 -7.85
C LEU A 17 -1.33 -2.44 -6.44
N LEU A 18 -0.82 -1.61 -5.53
CA LEU A 18 -1.42 -1.43 -4.20
C LEU A 18 -2.86 -0.94 -4.31
N ALA A 19 -3.12 0.05 -5.16
CA ALA A 19 -4.44 0.60 -5.33
C ALA A 19 -5.40 -0.45 -5.89
N GLU A 20 -4.98 -1.22 -6.91
CA GLU A 20 -5.77 -2.32 -7.46
C GLU A 20 -6.13 -3.36 -6.41
N GLU A 21 -5.17 -3.79 -5.58
CA GLU A 21 -5.39 -4.74 -4.49
C GLU A 21 -6.39 -4.21 -3.44
N LEU A 22 -6.24 -2.93 -3.10
CA LEU A 22 -7.12 -2.24 -2.16
C LEU A 22 -8.50 -1.92 -2.77
N GLY A 23 -8.68 -2.05 -4.09
CA GLY A 23 -9.90 -1.66 -4.80
C GLY A 23 -10.08 -0.15 -4.91
N LEU A 24 -8.97 0.59 -4.94
CA LEU A 24 -8.88 2.03 -5.13
C LEU A 24 -8.22 2.36 -6.48
N SER A 25 -8.33 3.61 -6.89
CA SER A 25 -7.49 4.15 -7.97
C SER A 25 -6.13 4.59 -7.41
N GLU A 26 -5.08 4.59 -8.24
CA GLU A 26 -3.74 5.07 -7.88
C GLU A 26 -3.79 6.48 -7.27
N ASP A 27 -4.49 7.42 -7.93
CA ASP A 27 -4.68 8.80 -7.44
C ASP A 27 -5.38 8.87 -6.08
N GLU A 28 -6.36 7.99 -5.83
CA GLU A 28 -7.05 7.92 -4.54
C GLU A 28 -6.10 7.39 -3.46
N LEU A 29 -5.33 6.34 -3.77
CA LEU A 29 -4.33 5.82 -2.87
C LEU A 29 -3.30 6.90 -2.53
N GLU A 30 -2.66 7.54 -3.51
CA GLU A 30 -1.64 8.56 -3.25
C GLU A 30 -2.20 9.80 -2.54
N THR A 31 -3.45 10.17 -2.82
CA THR A 31 -4.12 11.28 -2.15
C THR A 31 -4.37 10.99 -0.67
N TRP A 32 -4.83 9.78 -0.34
CA TRP A 32 -5.28 9.43 1.01
C TRP A 32 -4.23 8.69 1.84
N MET A 33 -3.26 8.04 1.22
CA MET A 33 -2.14 7.39 1.89
C MET A 33 -1.37 8.43 2.68
N GLU A 34 -1.12 8.11 3.93
CA GLU A 34 -0.31 8.89 4.85
C GLU A 34 1.04 8.23 5.08
N GLU A 35 1.03 6.91 5.28
CA GLU A 35 2.23 6.12 5.51
C GLU A 35 2.06 4.73 4.89
N GLU A 36 3.12 4.21 4.28
CA GLU A 36 3.24 2.84 3.84
C GLU A 36 4.32 2.14 4.67
N ARG A 37 4.02 0.95 5.17
CA ARG A 37 4.96 0.17 5.97
C ARG A 37 4.99 -1.28 5.53
N GLU A 38 6.16 -1.75 5.17
CA GLU A 38 6.42 -3.15 4.88
C GLU A 38 6.06 -4.04 6.09
N ARG A 39 5.32 -5.11 5.80
CA ARG A 39 5.03 -6.15 6.77
C ARG A 39 5.94 -7.33 6.48
N VAL A 40 6.76 -7.67 7.46
CA VAL A 40 7.62 -8.85 7.40
C VAL A 40 7.17 -9.90 8.40
N ASP A 41 7.40 -11.16 8.07
CA ASP A 41 7.17 -12.30 8.97
C ASP A 41 8.31 -12.47 9.99
N GLU A 42 8.25 -13.49 10.84
CA GLU A 42 9.26 -13.81 11.85
C GLU A 42 10.64 -14.09 11.25
N ASP A 43 10.67 -14.63 10.02
CA ASP A 43 11.88 -14.87 9.23
C ASP A 43 12.41 -13.61 8.50
N GLY A 44 11.75 -12.46 8.66
CA GLY A 44 12.12 -11.21 7.97
C GLY A 44 11.75 -11.18 6.49
N GLN A 45 10.90 -12.11 6.04
CA GLN A 45 10.38 -12.14 4.67
C GLN A 45 9.20 -11.17 4.54
N LEU A 46 9.19 -10.37 3.47
CA LEU A 46 8.05 -9.53 3.15
C LEU A 46 6.81 -10.43 2.96
N ILE A 47 5.73 -10.09 3.65
CA ILE A 47 4.42 -10.76 3.57
C ILE A 47 3.31 -9.83 3.08
N GLY A 48 3.64 -8.55 2.85
CA GLY A 48 2.76 -7.55 2.28
C GLY A 48 3.06 -6.15 2.82
N HIS A 49 2.13 -5.22 2.64
CA HIS A 49 2.28 -3.84 3.10
C HIS A 49 1.11 -3.41 3.97
N ALA A 50 1.38 -2.54 4.94
CA ALA A 50 0.39 -1.86 5.74
C ALA A 50 0.29 -0.41 5.27
N ILE A 51 -0.84 -0.06 4.70
CA ILE A 51 -1.13 1.29 4.23
C ILE A 51 -1.96 1.99 5.30
N THR A 52 -1.42 3.05 5.87
CA THR A 52 -2.12 3.95 6.77
C THR A 52 -2.69 5.10 5.96
N PHE A 53 -3.99 5.30 6.04
CA PHE A 53 -4.70 6.39 5.40
C PHE A 53 -4.88 7.57 6.35
N LYS A 54 -5.01 8.77 5.77
CA LYS A 54 -5.36 10.00 6.46
C LYS A 54 -6.69 9.85 7.17
N HIS A 55 -6.79 10.43 8.36
CA HIS A 55 -8.01 10.41 9.18
C HIS A 55 -9.19 11.20 8.56
N ASP A 56 -8.90 12.02 7.54
CA ASP A 56 -9.88 12.80 6.77
C ASP A 56 -10.47 12.01 5.59
N MET A 57 -10.00 10.77 5.37
CA MET A 57 -10.46 9.91 4.28
C MET A 57 -11.98 9.65 4.39
N PRO A 58 -12.73 9.85 3.30
CA PRO A 58 -14.17 9.69 3.33
C PRO A 58 -14.58 8.23 3.58
N PHE A 59 -15.62 8.05 4.39
CA PHE A 59 -16.12 6.73 4.77
C PHE A 59 -16.48 5.87 3.55
N ASP A 60 -17.07 6.45 2.51
CA ASP A 60 -17.39 5.75 1.26
C ASP A 60 -16.18 5.16 0.54
N LEU A 61 -15.03 5.81 0.65
CA LEU A 61 -13.78 5.35 0.02
C LEU A 61 -13.16 4.28 0.92
N ARG A 62 -13.11 4.54 2.23
CA ARG A 62 -12.70 3.55 3.25
C ARG A 62 -13.50 2.25 3.18
N ALA A 63 -14.82 2.34 2.97
CA ALA A 63 -15.70 1.18 2.88
C ALA A 63 -15.46 0.32 1.62
N ARG A 64 -14.83 0.89 0.58
CA ARG A 64 -14.41 0.14 -0.62
C ARG A 64 -13.06 -0.53 -0.43
N VAL A 65 -12.22 0.01 0.46
CA VAL A 65 -10.88 -0.51 0.71
C VAL A 65 -10.95 -1.97 1.16
N ARG A 66 -10.30 -2.84 0.41
CA ARG A 66 -10.13 -4.26 0.75
C ARG A 66 -8.99 -4.42 1.74
N GLY A 67 -9.08 -5.43 2.60
CA GLY A 67 -8.02 -5.70 3.58
C GLY A 67 -7.94 -4.69 4.72
N MET A 68 -8.99 -3.89 4.96
CA MET A 68 -9.04 -2.97 6.10
C MET A 68 -8.83 -3.70 7.42
N ALA A 69 -7.81 -3.27 8.16
CA ALA A 69 -7.41 -3.75 9.46
C ALA A 69 -7.44 -2.58 10.47
N GLY A 70 -8.64 -2.30 10.98
CA GLY A 70 -8.88 -1.19 11.91
C GLY A 70 -9.59 -0.01 11.25
N ASP A 71 -9.40 1.19 11.81
CA ASP A 71 -10.15 2.38 11.40
C ASP A 71 -9.51 3.13 10.21
N HIS A 72 -8.19 3.06 10.04
CA HIS A 72 -7.46 3.80 8.99
C HIS A 72 -6.29 3.02 8.39
N VAL A 73 -6.18 1.72 8.67
CA VAL A 73 -5.07 0.90 8.15
C VAL A 73 -5.65 -0.20 7.28
N ALA A 74 -5.06 -0.42 6.12
CA ALA A 74 -5.33 -1.58 5.28
C ALA A 74 -4.07 -2.40 5.09
N HIS A 75 -4.26 -3.71 5.02
CA HIS A 75 -3.20 -4.66 4.73
C HIS A 75 -3.37 -5.16 3.30
N THR A 76 -2.29 -5.08 2.54
CA THR A 76 -2.20 -5.66 1.21
C THR A 76 -1.49 -7.01 1.27
N GLY A 77 -1.66 -7.80 0.21
CA GLY A 77 -0.83 -8.97 -0.04
C GLY A 77 0.59 -8.59 -0.46
N LEU A 78 1.34 -9.61 -0.88
CA LEU A 78 2.64 -9.42 -1.52
C LEU A 78 2.45 -8.71 -2.86
N ILE A 79 3.09 -7.54 -3.01
CA ILE A 79 3.17 -6.83 -4.28
C ILE A 79 4.57 -7.09 -4.84
N GLU A 80 4.65 -7.95 -5.85
CA GLU A 80 5.90 -8.24 -6.55
C GLU A 80 6.01 -7.31 -7.75
N LEU A 81 6.93 -6.34 -7.67
CA LEU A 81 7.39 -5.59 -8.83
C LEU A 81 8.37 -6.51 -9.56
N ASP A 82 7.90 -7.24 -10.57
CA ASP A 82 8.74 -8.13 -11.36
C ASP A 82 9.95 -7.35 -11.93
N ALA A 83 11.14 -7.86 -11.63
CA ALA A 83 12.45 -7.19 -11.73
C ALA A 83 13.05 -7.11 -13.14
#